data_AF-A0A1F6CCF0-F1
#
_entry.id   AF-A0A1F6CCF0-F1
#
_cell.length_a   1.000
_cell.length_b   1.000
_cell.length_c   1.000
_cell.angle_alpha   90.00
_cell.angle_beta   90.00
_cell.angle_gamma   90.00
#
_symmetry.space_group_name_H-M   'P 1'
#
loop_
_entity.id
_entity.type
_entity.pdbx_description
1 polymer ?
#
loop_
_entity_poly.entity_id
_entity_poly.type
_entity_poly.pdbx_seq_one_letter_code
_entity_poly.pdbx_strand_id
1 'polypeptide(L)'
;MTPAASPVLQDAPDTDHRPTGHCPHCDADVPLRLSRSGPHVRGDCAVCGAYIRFVEQPGVLPFGRYRGQPITQVPRDYLAWLRRTPDVWGKLSEGRRQTIEEVLRDRPR
;
A
#
# COMPACT_ATOMS: atom_id res chain seq x y z
N MET A 1 34.12 2.53 -15.07
CA MET A 1 33.16 3.15 -14.13
C MET A 1 31.77 2.75 -14.60
N THR A 2 31.18 1.75 -13.95
CA THR A 2 29.88 1.18 -14.35
C THR A 2 28.79 1.80 -13.47
N PRO A 3 27.67 2.31 -14.00
CA PRO A 3 26.63 2.86 -13.16
C PRO A 3 25.92 1.75 -12.39
N ALA A 4 25.71 1.99 -11.09
CA ALA A 4 24.94 1.13 -10.21
C ALA A 4 23.48 1.10 -10.69
N ALA A 5 23.01 -0.08 -11.10
CA ALA A 5 21.61 -0.33 -11.35
C ALA A 5 20.86 -0.27 -10.01
N SER A 6 19.91 0.66 -9.89
CA SER A 6 18.94 0.69 -8.80
C SER A 6 18.18 -0.64 -8.74
N PRO A 7 17.99 -1.27 -7.56
CA PRO A 7 17.26 -2.53 -7.49
C PRO A 7 15.79 -2.28 -7.83
N VAL A 8 15.38 -2.82 -8.99
CA VAL A 8 13.97 -3.04 -9.33
C VAL A 8 13.44 -4.01 -8.28
N LEU A 9 12.49 -3.55 -7.48
CA LEU A 9 11.76 -4.35 -6.51
C LEU A 9 11.01 -5.44 -7.30
N GLN A 10 11.51 -6.67 -7.27
CA GLN A 10 10.93 -7.81 -7.98
C GLN A 10 9.60 -8.23 -7.36
N ASP A 11 8.62 -8.45 -8.24
CA ASP A 11 7.24 -8.87 -8.01
C ASP A 11 7.08 -10.06 -7.05
N ALA A 12 6.27 -9.84 -6.01
CA ALA A 12 5.60 -10.87 -5.24
C ALA A 12 4.26 -11.23 -5.92
N PRO A 13 3.76 -12.47 -5.78
CA PRO A 13 2.68 -12.99 -6.63
C PRO A 13 1.33 -12.31 -6.38
N ASP A 14 0.85 -11.63 -7.42
CA ASP A 14 -0.49 -11.63 -7.98
C ASP A 14 -1.70 -11.67 -7.01
N THR A 15 -2.09 -10.49 -6.55
CA THR A 15 -3.49 -10.06 -6.62
C THR A 15 -3.47 -8.56 -6.92
N ASP A 16 -3.11 -8.24 -8.16
CA ASP A 16 -2.91 -6.88 -8.67
C ASP A 16 -4.26 -6.13 -8.73
N HIS A 17 -4.76 -5.67 -7.57
CA HIS A 17 -5.71 -4.56 -7.52
C HIS A 17 -4.95 -3.26 -7.80
N ARG A 18 -4.25 -3.19 -8.93
CA ARG A 18 -3.56 -1.97 -9.31
C ARG A 18 -4.60 -0.88 -9.45
N PRO A 19 -4.50 0.19 -8.65
CA PRO A 19 -5.52 1.21 -8.65
C PRO A 19 -5.60 1.83 -10.04
N THR A 20 -6.82 2.00 -10.53
CA THR A 20 -7.14 2.70 -11.77
C THR A 20 -7.66 4.11 -11.48
N GLY A 21 -7.72 4.93 -12.51
CA GLY A 21 -8.37 6.23 -12.45
C GLY A 21 -8.55 6.86 -13.83
N HIS A 22 -9.55 7.73 -13.92
CA HIS A 22 -9.81 8.56 -15.09
C HIS A 22 -8.85 9.76 -15.11
N CYS A 23 -8.17 9.98 -16.24
CA CYS A 23 -7.20 11.07 -16.37
C CYS A 23 -7.85 12.38 -16.83
N PRO A 24 -7.82 13.47 -16.04
CA PRO A 24 -8.44 14.74 -16.42
C PRO A 24 -7.69 15.48 -17.55
N HIS A 25 -6.52 15.00 -17.98
CA HIS A 25 -5.70 15.63 -19.02
C HIS A 25 -5.84 14.95 -20.38
N CYS A 26 -5.92 13.62 -20.41
CA CYS A 26 -6.00 12.85 -21.67
C CYS A 26 -7.24 11.98 -21.78
N ASP A 27 -8.18 12.12 -20.85
CA ASP A 27 -9.50 11.46 -20.84
C ASP A 27 -9.47 9.92 -20.78
N ALA A 28 -8.29 9.34 -20.52
CA ALA A 28 -8.11 7.89 -20.52
C ALA A 28 -8.43 7.29 -19.14
N ASP A 29 -9.17 6.18 -19.14
CA ASP A 29 -9.35 5.29 -17.98
C ASP A 29 -8.23 4.25 -17.95
N VAL A 30 -7.26 4.43 -17.04
CA VAL A 30 -6.00 3.69 -17.07
C VAL A 30 -5.56 3.22 -15.70
N PRO A 31 -4.73 2.16 -15.61
CA PRO A 31 -4.01 1.85 -14.39
C PRO A 31 -3.09 3.02 -14.02
N LEU A 32 -2.93 3.25 -12.72
CA LEU A 32 -2.06 4.30 -12.21
C LEU A 32 -0.60 3.83 -12.21
N ARG A 33 0.31 4.74 -12.58
CA ARG A 33 1.74 4.63 -12.27
C ARG A 33 1.94 5.18 -10.86
N LEU A 34 2.43 4.32 -9.97
CA LEU A 34 2.58 4.66 -8.56
C LEU A 34 4.00 5.12 -8.27
N SER A 35 4.14 6.27 -7.62
CA SER A 35 5.42 6.80 -7.14
C SER A 35 5.32 7.15 -5.66
N ARG A 36 6.38 6.87 -4.89
CA ARG A 36 6.46 7.32 -3.50
C ARG A 36 6.71 8.82 -3.50
N SER A 37 5.83 9.56 -2.83
CA SER A 37 5.94 11.00 -2.63
C SER A 37 5.87 11.29 -1.13
N GLY A 38 6.97 11.04 -0.43
CA GLY A 38 7.03 11.13 1.03
C GLY A 38 6.11 10.08 1.70
N PRO A 39 5.26 10.47 2.68
CA PRO A 39 4.35 9.55 3.39
C PRO A 39 3.09 9.18 2.57
N HIS A 40 3.00 9.60 1.30
CA HIS A 40 1.88 9.30 0.41
C HIS A 40 2.37 8.59 -0.86
N VAL A 41 1.49 7.82 -1.50
CA VAL A 41 1.76 7.26 -2.84
C VAL A 41 0.96 8.09 -3.84
N ARG A 42 1.66 8.68 -4.79
CA ARG A 42 1.09 9.46 -5.88
C ARG A 42 0.72 8.51 -7.02
N GLY A 43 -0.48 8.65 -7.54
CA GLY A 43 -0.97 7.94 -8.72
C GLY A 43 -1.02 8.88 -9.93
N ASP A 44 -0.19 8.58 -10.92
CA ASP A 44 -0.12 9.32 -12.18
C ASP A 44 -0.71 8.50 -13.33
N CYS A 45 -1.21 9.17 -14.36
CA CYS A 45 -1.71 8.53 -15.57
C CYS A 45 -0.59 7.71 -16.24
N ALA A 46 -0.84 6.43 -16.52
CA ALA A 46 0.14 5.58 -17.20
C ALA A 46 0.43 6.01 -18.65
N VAL A 47 -0.47 6.78 -19.28
CA VAL A 47 -0.36 7.25 -20.66
C VAL A 47 0.38 8.58 -20.74
N CYS A 48 -0.17 9.65 -20.14
CA CYS A 48 0.37 11.00 -20.30
C CYS A 48 1.23 11.48 -19.12
N GLY A 49 1.28 10.73 -18.00
CA GLY A 49 2.04 11.10 -16.81
C GLY A 49 1.41 12.20 -15.94
N ALA A 50 0.22 12.70 -16.29
CA ALA A 50 -0.49 13.68 -15.48
C ALA A 50 -0.89 13.10 -14.12
N TYR A 51 -0.88 13.93 -13.08
CA TYR A 51 -1.39 13.56 -11.77
C TYR A 51 -2.88 13.24 -11.83
N ILE A 52 -3.30 12.13 -11.23
CA ILE A 52 -4.71 11.78 -11.09
C ILE A 52 -5.14 11.97 -9.64
N ARG A 53 -4.53 11.23 -8.70
CA ARG A 53 -4.86 11.30 -7.27
C ARG A 53 -3.77 10.71 -6.40
N PHE A 54 -3.83 10.98 -5.10
CA PHE A 54 -3.12 10.14 -4.12
C PHE A 54 -3.86 8.82 -3.94
N VAL A 55 -3.08 7.75 -3.79
CA VAL A 55 -3.58 6.43 -3.44
C VAL A 55 -3.04 6.03 -2.08
N GLU A 56 -3.76 5.09 -1.47
CA GLU A 56 -3.33 4.48 -0.23
C GLU A 56 -2.00 3.76 -0.41
N GLN A 57 -1.09 3.91 0.57
CA GLN A 57 0.11 3.10 0.60
C GLN A 57 -0.26 1.64 0.94
N PRO A 58 0.04 0.67 0.07
CA PRO A 58 -0.19 -0.73 0.38
C PRO A 58 0.79 -1.20 1.46
N GLY A 59 0.35 -2.09 2.33
CA GLY A 59 1.22 -2.80 3.28
C GLY A 59 1.79 -1.95 4.43
N VAL A 60 1.33 -0.72 4.65
CA VAL A 60 1.71 0.11 5.82
C VAL A 60 0.48 0.49 6.65
N LEU A 61 0.69 0.76 7.94
CA LEU A 61 -0.37 1.23 8.82
C LEU A 61 -0.73 2.70 8.55
N PRO A 62 -2.01 3.03 8.32
CA PRO A 62 -2.41 4.41 7.99
C PRO A 62 -2.52 5.34 9.21
N PHE A 63 -2.60 4.78 10.43
CA PHE A 63 -2.81 5.53 11.67
C PHE A 63 -2.20 4.80 12.88
N GLY A 64 -2.31 5.42 14.05
CA GLY A 64 -1.90 4.85 15.33
C GLY A 64 -0.39 4.97 15.60
N ARG A 65 0.08 4.23 16.61
CA ARG A 65 1.47 4.29 17.10
C ARG A 65 2.50 3.94 16.02
N TYR A 66 2.14 3.08 15.08
CA TYR A 66 3.03 2.58 14.03
C TYR A 66 2.66 3.13 12.65
N ARG A 67 2.08 4.34 12.58
CA ARG A 67 1.71 4.99 11.31
C ARG A 67 2.91 5.07 10.35
N GLY A 68 2.68 4.69 9.10
CA GLY A 68 3.69 4.67 8.03
C GLY A 68 4.66 3.49 8.09
N GLN A 69 4.59 2.66 9.13
CA GLN A 69 5.43 1.46 9.23
C GLN A 69 4.84 0.31 8.42
N PRO A 70 5.68 -0.51 7.77
CA PRO A 70 5.24 -1.74 7.12
C PRO A 70 4.54 -2.65 8.13
N ILE A 71 3.37 -3.20 7.77
CA ILE A 71 2.59 -4.12 8.62
C ILE A 71 3.46 -5.29 9.09
N THR A 72 4.37 -5.76 8.24
CA THR A 72 5.33 -6.83 8.54
C THR A 72 6.36 -6.45 9.61
N GLN A 73 6.59 -5.17 9.89
CA GLN A 73 7.53 -4.73 10.95
C GLN A 73 6.83 -4.38 12.26
N VAL A 74 5.49 -4.34 12.25
CA VAL A 74 4.70 -4.00 13.44
C VAL A 74 4.68 -5.19 14.41
N PRO A 75 4.83 -4.96 15.72
CA PRO A 75 4.75 -6.02 16.70
C PRO A 75 3.43 -6.79 16.63
N ARG A 76 3.54 -8.12 16.71
CA ARG A 76 2.40 -9.04 16.63
C ARG A 76 1.28 -8.68 17.61
N ASP A 77 1.62 -8.33 18.85
CA ASP A 77 0.63 -8.00 19.87
C ASP A 77 -0.16 -6.73 19.55
N TYR A 78 0.47 -5.77 18.88
CA TYR A 78 -0.22 -4.57 18.38
C TYR A 78 -1.18 -4.93 17.24
N LEU A 79 -0.76 -5.79 16.31
CA LEU A 79 -1.62 -6.28 15.24
C LEU A 79 -2.80 -7.11 15.78
N ALA A 80 -2.56 -7.94 16.79
CA ALA A 80 -3.60 -8.72 17.46
C ALA A 80 -4.57 -7.82 18.25
N TRP A 81 -4.07 -6.72 18.83
CA TRP A 81 -4.92 -5.69 19.44
C TRP A 81 -5.79 -5.00 18.39
N LEU A 82 -5.21 -4.54 17.27
CA LEU A 82 -5.95 -3.90 16.17
C LEU A 82 -7.12 -4.77 15.71
N ARG A 83 -6.89 -6.07 15.49
CA ARG A 83 -7.91 -7.04 15.07
C ARG A 83 -9.06 -7.20 16.08
N ARG A 84 -8.77 -7.04 17.38
CA ARG A 84 -9.76 -7.19 18.47
C ARG A 84 -10.50 -5.90 18.82
N THR A 85 -10.15 -4.77 18.22
CA THR A 85 -10.77 -3.47 18.51
C THR A 85 -11.64 -3.03 17.33
N PRO A 86 -12.97 -3.27 17.36
CA PRO A 86 -13.85 -3.09 16.21
C PRO A 86 -13.81 -1.69 15.59
N ASP A 87 -13.80 -0.64 16.41
CA ASP A 87 -13.79 0.76 15.95
C ASP A 87 -12.50 1.12 15.20
N VAL A 88 -11.42 0.41 15.47
CA VAL A 88 -10.12 0.61 14.81
C VAL A 88 -9.99 -0.31 13.60
N TRP A 89 -10.38 -1.58 13.75
CA TRP A 89 -10.43 -2.55 12.66
C TRP A 89 -11.34 -2.10 11.51
N GLY A 90 -12.47 -1.48 11.85
CA GLY A 90 -13.44 -0.89 10.93
C GLY A 90 -12.85 0.18 10.00
N LYS A 91 -11.81 0.90 10.45
CA LYS A 91 -11.14 1.96 9.68
C LYS A 91 -10.11 1.45 8.67
N LEU A 92 -9.73 0.17 8.75
CA LEU A 92 -8.80 -0.43 7.80
C LEU A 92 -9.55 -0.87 6.55
N SER A 93 -8.95 -0.62 5.39
CA SER A 93 -9.37 -1.21 4.11
C SER A 93 -9.26 -2.73 4.16
N GLU A 94 -10.09 -3.42 3.39
CA GLU A 94 -10.10 -4.90 3.32
C GLU A 94 -8.72 -5.50 3.05
N GLY A 95 -7.98 -5.01 2.06
CA GLY A 95 -6.65 -5.51 1.75
C GLY A 95 -5.65 -5.39 2.92
N ARG A 96 -5.79 -4.38 3.79
CA ARG A 96 -4.93 -4.27 4.99
C ARG A 96 -5.32 -5.26 6.07
N ARG A 97 -6.63 -5.55 6.21
CA ARG A 97 -7.12 -6.56 7.15
C ARG A 97 -6.56 -7.94 6.76
N GLN A 98 -6.63 -8.28 5.48
CA GLN A 98 -6.05 -9.51 4.94
C GLN A 98 -4.55 -9.61 5.21
N THR A 99 -3.76 -8.57 4.90
CA THR A 99 -2.32 -8.56 5.21
C THR A 99 -2.04 -8.74 6.70
N ILE A 100 -2.83 -8.12 7.58
CA ILE A 100 -2.66 -8.29 9.04
C ILE A 100 -2.97 -9.73 9.46
N GLU A 101 -4.03 -10.32 8.92
CA GLU A 101 -4.41 -11.70 9.22
C GLU A 101 -3.35 -12.72 8.77
N GLU A 102 -2.78 -12.52 7.59
CA GLU A 102 -1.64 -13.30 7.09
C GLU A 102 -0.44 -13.19 8.02
N VAL A 103 -0.03 -11.97 8.39
CA VAL A 103 1.10 -11.76 9.31
C VAL A 103 0.84 -12.41 10.68
N LEU A 104 -0.41 -12.40 11.17
CA LEU A 104 -0.77 -13.04 12.44
C LEU A 104 -0.82 -14.57 12.35
N ARG A 105 -1.08 -15.12 11.16
CA ARG A 105 -1.03 -16.56 10.87
C ARG A 105 0.42 -17.05 10.82
N ASP A 106 1.28 -16.32 10.13
CA ASP A 106 2.69 -16.68 9.91
C ASP A 106 3.55 -16.51 11.16
N ARG A 107 3.09 -15.71 12.12
CA ARG A 107 3.74 -15.49 13.42
C ARG A 107 2.86 -16.09 14.51
N PRO A 108 2.86 -17.41 14.73
CA PRO A 108 2.17 -18.00 15.88
C PRO A 108 2.77 -17.49 17.20
N ARG A 109 2.03 -17.64 18.29
CA ARG A 109 2.45 -17.18 19.63
C ARG A 109 3.60 -18.01 20.18
#